data_AF-A0A6A4TB35-F1
#
_entry.id   AF-A0A6A4TB35-F1
#
_cell.length_a   1.000
_cell.length_b   1.000
_cell.length_c   1.000
_cell.angle_alpha   90.00
_cell.angle_beta   90.00
_cell.angle_gamma   90.00
#
_symmetry.space_group_name_H-M   'P 1'
#
loop_
_entity.id
_entity.type
_entity.pdbx_description
1 polymer ?
#
loop_
_entity_poly.entity_id
_entity_poly.type
_entity_poly.pdbx_seq_one_letter_code
_entity_poly.pdbx_strand_id
1 'polypeptide(L)'
;MENITSNFSMECGTYEQLSYWSNNFDDFAASLILLYNVMIVNNWQAFMEAYSRYTSDWAKVYFVCWWLTSSVMWVNLFVALILENFIYRWDRSHSCSVTDVERIRYETSLQLIFKEQIQEPTEEELTCQLHQHPHLHLH
;
A
#
# COMPACT_ATOMS: atom_id res chain seq x y z
N MET A 1 -16.30 0.61 -65.35
CA MET A 1 -16.32 0.07 -63.97
C MET A 1 -15.24 0.79 -63.19
N GLU A 2 -15.61 1.83 -62.45
CA GLU A 2 -14.68 2.57 -61.61
C GLU A 2 -14.35 1.72 -60.38
N ASN A 3 -13.09 1.31 -60.26
CA ASN A 3 -12.57 0.64 -59.08
C ASN A 3 -12.30 1.71 -58.02
N ILE A 4 -13.32 2.06 -57.23
CA ILE A 4 -13.17 2.96 -56.09
C ILE A 4 -12.56 2.13 -54.95
N THR A 5 -11.23 2.05 -54.93
CA THR A 5 -10.52 1.79 -53.67
C THR A 5 -10.73 3.00 -52.79
N SER A 6 -11.74 2.96 -51.91
CA SER A 6 -11.88 3.95 -50.86
C SER A 6 -10.62 3.89 -49.99
N ASN A 7 -9.84 4.97 -50.00
CA ASN A 7 -8.77 5.15 -49.01
C ASN A 7 -9.45 5.27 -47.65
N PHE A 8 -9.50 4.16 -46.91
CA PHE A 8 -10.06 4.12 -45.56
C PHE A 8 -9.03 4.76 -44.61
N SER A 9 -8.98 6.09 -44.57
CA SER A 9 -8.21 6.82 -43.58
C SER A 9 -8.98 6.81 -42.26
N MET A 10 -8.50 6.03 -41.30
CA MET A 10 -8.99 6.11 -39.92
C MET A 10 -8.35 7.32 -39.23
N GLU A 11 -9.12 8.04 -38.42
CA GLU A 11 -8.55 9.06 -37.56
C GLU A 11 -7.60 8.41 -36.54
N CYS A 12 -6.51 9.10 -36.21
CA CYS A 12 -5.56 8.59 -35.23
C CYS A 12 -6.19 8.62 -33.82
N GLY A 13 -6.02 7.54 -33.06
CA GLY A 13 -6.53 7.37 -31.70
C GLY A 13 -7.87 6.67 -31.60
N THR A 14 -8.48 6.22 -32.70
CA THR A 14 -9.78 5.54 -32.65
C THR A 14 -9.65 4.05 -32.33
N TYR A 15 -10.75 3.47 -31.84
CA TYR A 15 -10.86 2.06 -31.48
C TYR A 15 -10.46 1.10 -32.61
N GLU A 16 -10.83 1.44 -33.86
CA GLU A 16 -10.56 0.64 -35.05
C GLU A 16 -9.08 0.70 -35.45
N GLN A 17 -8.47 1.89 -35.37
CA GLN A 17 -7.06 2.08 -35.68
C GLN A 17 -6.16 1.35 -34.67
N LEU A 18 -6.54 1.38 -33.39
CA LEU A 18 -5.82 0.70 -32.30
C LEU A 18 -6.09 -0.81 -32.24
N SER A 19 -6.90 -1.35 -33.16
CA SER A 19 -7.23 -2.78 -33.27
C SER A 19 -7.81 -3.36 -31.98
N TYR A 20 -8.65 -2.59 -31.27
CA TYR A 20 -9.24 -2.98 -29.99
C TYR A 20 -10.39 -3.98 -30.08
N TRP A 21 -10.63 -4.60 -31.25
CA TRP A 21 -11.75 -5.50 -31.56
C TRP A 21 -12.08 -6.58 -30.52
N SER A 22 -11.08 -7.07 -29.78
CA SER A 22 -11.27 -8.07 -28.72
C SER A 22 -11.92 -7.53 -27.44
N ASN A 23 -11.94 -6.21 -27.24
CA ASN A 23 -12.47 -5.56 -26.05
C ASN A 23 -13.96 -5.29 -26.23
N ASN A 24 -14.77 -6.34 -26.11
CA ASN A 24 -16.19 -6.27 -26.35
C ASN A 24 -17.05 -6.87 -25.22
N PHE A 25 -18.37 -6.81 -25.39
CA PHE A 25 -19.37 -7.33 -24.45
C PHE A 25 -20.02 -8.64 -24.94
N ASP A 26 -19.39 -9.36 -25.87
CA ASP A 26 -19.99 -10.55 -26.49
C ASP A 26 -19.91 -11.80 -25.58
N ASP A 27 -18.91 -11.84 -24.70
CA ASP A 27 -18.73 -12.88 -23.68
C ASP A 27 -18.46 -12.26 -22.30
N PHE A 28 -18.80 -12.99 -21.24
CA PHE A 28 -18.55 -12.56 -19.87
C PHE A 28 -17.07 -12.25 -19.61
N ALA A 29 -16.15 -13.11 -20.07
CA ALA A 29 -14.72 -12.88 -19.86
C ALA A 29 -14.22 -11.63 -20.60
N ALA A 30 -14.67 -11.42 -21.84
CA ALA A 30 -14.34 -10.23 -22.62
C ALA A 30 -14.89 -8.95 -21.95
N SER A 31 -16.12 -9.02 -21.41
CA SER A 31 -16.73 -7.90 -20.69
C SER A 31 -15.93 -7.49 -19.45
N LEU A 32 -15.39 -8.46 -18.70
CA LEU A 32 -14.54 -8.17 -17.53
C LEU A 32 -13.25 -7.47 -17.95
N ILE A 33 -12.60 -7.92 -19.02
CA ILE A 33 -11.37 -7.31 -19.55
C ILE A 33 -11.65 -5.88 -20.03
N LEU A 34 -12.75 -5.67 -20.76
CA LEU A 34 -13.15 -4.34 -21.23
C LEU A 34 -13.43 -3.40 -20.04
N LEU A 35 -14.19 -3.83 -19.04
CA LEU A 35 -14.48 -3.03 -17.85
C LEU A 35 -13.23 -2.72 -17.03
N TYR A 36 -12.30 -3.67 -16.95
CA TYR A 36 -10.98 -3.47 -16.34
C TYR A 36 -10.15 -2.43 -17.11
N ASN A 37 -10.12 -2.49 -18.43
CA ASN A 37 -9.42 -1.51 -19.27
C ASN A 37 -9.98 -0.09 -19.06
N VAL A 38 -11.30 0.06 -18.93
CA VAL A 38 -11.93 1.35 -18.59
C VAL A 38 -11.58 1.79 -17.17
N MET A 39 -11.52 0.87 -16.21
CA MET A 39 -11.18 1.17 -14.81
C MET A 39 -9.77 1.75 -14.66
N ILE A 40 -8.79 1.28 -15.45
CA ILE A 40 -7.41 1.82 -15.47
C ILE A 40 -7.35 3.25 -16.01
N VAL A 41 -8.41 3.72 -16.69
CA VAL A 41 -8.51 5.08 -17.28
C VAL A 41 -7.52 5.32 -18.43
N ASN A 42 -6.87 4.28 -18.95
CA ASN A 42 -5.99 4.41 -20.12
C ASN A 42 -6.79 4.26 -21.41
N ASN A 43 -6.76 5.26 -22.29
CA ASN A 43 -7.51 5.30 -23.56
C ASN A 43 -9.03 5.00 -23.43
N TRP A 44 -9.60 5.14 -22.24
CA TRP A 44 -11.00 4.80 -21.95
C TRP A 44 -12.00 5.60 -22.81
N GLN A 45 -11.62 6.82 -23.21
CA GLN A 45 -12.41 7.69 -24.07
C GLN A 45 -12.64 7.08 -25.46
N ALA A 46 -11.63 6.39 -26.02
CA ALA A 46 -11.76 5.73 -27.32
C ALA A 46 -12.79 4.59 -27.28
N PHE A 47 -12.87 3.85 -26.16
CA PHE A 47 -13.91 2.84 -25.95
C PHE A 47 -15.28 3.49 -25.84
N MET A 48 -15.43 4.51 -24.99
CA MET A 48 -16.71 5.23 -24.83
C MET A 48 -17.21 5.81 -26.16
N GLU A 49 -16.32 6.42 -26.94
CA GLU A 49 -16.66 7.04 -28.23
C GLU A 49 -17.05 6.00 -29.27
N ALA A 50 -16.30 4.89 -29.37
CA ALA A 50 -16.66 3.79 -30.27
C ALA A 50 -18.03 3.20 -29.92
N TYR A 51 -18.28 2.88 -28.64
CA TYR A 51 -19.57 2.33 -28.21
C TYR A 51 -20.73 3.32 -28.35
N SER A 52 -20.48 4.62 -28.14
CA SER A 52 -21.46 5.66 -28.41
C SER A 52 -21.83 5.73 -29.89
N ARG A 53 -20.84 5.56 -30.78
CA ARG A 53 -21.03 5.60 -32.23
C ARG A 53 -21.75 4.38 -32.77
N TYR A 54 -21.45 3.19 -32.24
CA TYR A 54 -22.00 1.92 -32.73
C TYR A 54 -23.33 1.52 -32.07
N THR A 55 -23.63 2.01 -30.87
CA THR A 55 -24.86 1.63 -30.13
C THR A 55 -25.81 2.81 -29.95
N SER A 56 -25.47 3.76 -29.09
CA SER A 56 -26.32 4.93 -28.78
C SER A 56 -25.53 5.94 -27.96
N ASP A 57 -25.87 7.22 -28.05
CA ASP A 57 -25.30 8.26 -27.19
C ASP A 57 -25.49 8.00 -25.68
N TRP A 58 -26.53 7.23 -25.30
CA TRP A 58 -26.72 6.78 -23.91
C TRP A 58 -25.61 5.88 -23.39
N ALA A 59 -24.82 5.24 -24.27
CA ALA A 59 -23.65 4.46 -23.88
C ALA A 59 -22.61 5.34 -23.16
N LYS A 60 -22.49 6.63 -23.50
CA LYS A 60 -21.60 7.57 -22.79
C LYS A 60 -21.92 7.63 -21.30
N VAL A 61 -23.21 7.66 -20.95
CA VAL A 61 -23.66 7.68 -19.56
C VAL A 61 -23.22 6.42 -18.82
N TYR A 62 -23.37 5.25 -19.45
CA TYR A 62 -22.90 3.98 -18.87
C TYR A 62 -21.39 4.00 -18.55
N PHE A 63 -20.55 4.38 -19.51
CA PHE A 63 -19.10 4.41 -19.33
C PHE A 63 -18.67 5.44 -18.26
N VAL A 64 -19.31 6.62 -18.23
CA VAL A 64 -19.02 7.64 -17.21
C VAL A 64 -19.44 7.17 -15.82
N CYS A 65 -20.62 6.57 -15.66
CA CYS A 65 -21.08 6.02 -14.39
C CYS A 65 -20.16 4.88 -13.89
N TRP A 66 -19.73 4.00 -14.79
CA TRP A 66 -18.77 2.94 -14.47
C TRP A 66 -17.42 3.52 -14.03
N TRP A 67 -16.90 4.51 -14.75
CA TRP A 67 -15.64 5.17 -14.41
C TRP A 67 -15.69 5.84 -13.03
N LEU A 68 -16.77 6.55 -12.70
CA LEU A 68 -16.96 7.13 -11.37
C LEU A 68 -16.99 6.06 -10.28
N THR A 69 -17.74 4.99 -10.50
CA THR A 69 -17.91 3.93 -9.49
C THR A 69 -16.63 3.13 -9.28
N SER A 70 -15.94 2.74 -10.36
CA SER A 70 -14.76 1.88 -10.29
C SER A 70 -13.48 2.68 -10.02
N SER A 71 -13.11 3.60 -10.90
CA SER A 71 -11.87 4.34 -10.81
C SER A 71 -11.89 5.37 -9.69
N VAL A 72 -12.94 6.19 -9.60
CA VAL A 72 -12.97 7.29 -8.61
C VAL A 72 -13.34 6.81 -7.22
N MET A 73 -14.33 5.93 -7.07
CA MET A 73 -14.72 5.45 -5.74
C MET A 73 -13.90 4.23 -5.30
N TRP A 74 -13.89 3.15 -6.10
CA TRP A 74 -13.34 1.87 -5.67
C TRP A 74 -11.82 1.89 -5.53
N VAL A 75 -11.07 2.40 -6.52
CA VAL A 75 -9.60 2.46 -6.45
C VAL A 75 -9.14 3.38 -5.33
N ASN A 76 -9.76 4.55 -5.16
CA ASN A 76 -9.41 5.46 -4.07
C ASN A 76 -9.71 4.87 -2.69
N LEU A 77 -10.83 4.16 -2.53
CA LEU A 77 -11.13 3.43 -1.30
C LEU A 77 -10.07 2.36 -1.03
N PHE A 78 -9.69 1.60 -2.05
CA PHE A 78 -8.66 0.57 -1.94
C PHE A 78 -7.29 1.15 -1.54
N VAL A 79 -6.88 2.25 -2.18
CA VAL A 79 -5.65 2.97 -1.82
C VAL A 79 -5.71 3.52 -0.40
N ALA A 80 -6.84 4.09 0.02
CA ALA A 80 -7.04 4.58 1.38
C ALA A 80 -6.89 3.45 2.42
N LEU A 81 -7.49 2.29 2.17
CA LEU A 81 -7.36 1.11 3.04
C LEU A 81 -5.91 0.62 3.11
N ILE A 82 -5.20 0.58 1.98
CA ILE A 82 -3.78 0.21 1.96
C ILE A 82 -2.98 1.20 2.81
N LEU A 83 -3.16 2.50 2.57
CA LEU A 83 -2.46 3.56 3.31
C LEU A 83 -2.75 3.48 4.81
N GLU A 84 -4.00 3.28 5.20
CA GLU A 84 -4.40 3.11 6.60
C GLU A 84 -3.69 1.91 7.24
N ASN A 85 -3.63 0.77 6.56
CA ASN A 85 -2.92 -0.40 7.04
C ASN A 85 -1.41 -0.16 7.17
N PHE A 86 -0.80 0.54 6.20
CA PHE A 86 0.62 0.91 6.27
C PHE A 86 0.91 1.89 7.40
N ILE A 87 0.10 2.93 7.56
CA ILE A 87 0.24 3.93 8.62
C ILE A 87 0.08 3.26 9.99
N TYR A 88 -0.94 2.42 10.18
CA TYR A 88 -1.15 1.69 11.42
C TYR A 88 0.05 0.81 11.80
N ARG A 89 0.64 0.10 10.83
CA ARG A 89 1.84 -0.72 11.08
C ARG A 89 3.09 0.11 11.30
N TRP A 90 3.26 1.19 10.54
CA TRP A 90 4.39 2.11 10.66
C TRP A 90 4.40 2.79 12.02
N ASP A 91 3.26 3.34 12.45
CA ASP A 91 3.10 3.98 13.75
C ASP A 91 3.36 3.01 14.90
N ARG A 92 2.84 1.79 14.83
CA ARG A 92 3.12 0.77 15.84
C ARG A 92 4.60 0.37 15.89
N SER A 93 5.27 0.29 14.75
CA SER A 93 6.71 -0.02 14.69
C SER A 93 7.57 1.13 15.25
N HIS A 94 7.18 2.38 15.02
CA HIS A 94 7.90 3.57 15.51
C HIS A 94 7.60 3.86 16.98
N SER A 95 6.36 3.69 17.43
CA SER A 95 6.02 3.81 18.84
C SER A 95 6.76 2.77 19.68
N CYS A 96 6.90 1.52 19.21
CA CYS A 96 7.67 0.50 19.92
C CYS A 96 9.16 0.87 19.98
N SER A 97 9.77 1.33 18.88
CA SER A 97 11.18 1.71 18.89
C SER A 97 11.44 2.94 19.77
N VAL A 98 10.56 3.95 19.77
CA VAL A 98 10.71 5.14 20.62
C VAL A 98 10.54 4.76 22.09
N THR A 99 9.50 4.00 22.45
CA THR A 99 9.30 3.57 23.86
C THR A 99 10.39 2.63 24.35
N ASP A 100 10.89 1.72 23.51
CA ASP A 100 12.00 0.84 23.87
C ASP A 100 13.30 1.65 24.08
N VAL A 101 13.59 2.62 23.21
CA VAL A 101 14.78 3.49 23.36
C VAL A 101 14.67 4.38 24.60
N GLU A 102 13.49 4.93 24.89
CA GLU A 102 13.27 5.70 26.12
C GLU A 102 13.45 4.81 27.35
N ARG A 103 12.87 3.61 27.36
CA ARG A 103 12.96 2.66 28.47
C ARG A 103 14.41 2.25 28.74
N ILE A 104 15.18 1.93 27.69
CA ILE A 104 16.62 1.62 27.79
C ILE A 104 17.39 2.82 28.37
N ARG A 105 17.05 4.04 27.95
CA ARG A 105 17.67 5.27 28.46
C ARG A 105 17.34 5.51 29.93
N TYR A 106 16.10 5.29 30.36
CA TYR A 106 15.71 5.39 31.77
C TYR A 106 16.42 4.35 32.63
N GLU A 107 16.48 3.08 32.20
CA GLU A 107 17.20 2.04 32.94
C GLU A 107 18.70 2.34 33.05
N THR A 108 19.33 2.80 31.96
CA THR A 108 20.74 3.21 31.96
C THR A 108 20.96 4.40 32.91
N SER A 109 20.06 5.37 32.91
CA SER A 109 20.14 6.55 33.78
C SER A 109 19.98 6.16 35.26
N LEU A 110 19.04 5.28 35.59
CA LEU A 110 18.87 4.78 36.96
C LEU A 110 20.08 4.00 37.44
N GLN A 111 20.60 3.08 36.62
CA GLN A 111 21.84 2.35 36.91
C GLN A 111 22.99 3.30 37.25
N LEU A 112 23.15 4.40 36.50
CA LEU A 112 24.19 5.39 36.78
C LEU A 112 23.96 6.14 38.10
N ILE A 113 22.72 6.55 38.39
CA ILE A 113 22.37 7.22 39.66
C ILE A 113 22.65 6.30 40.85
N PHE A 114 22.26 5.03 40.77
CA PHE A 114 22.52 4.06 41.84
C PHE A 114 24.01 3.73 41.97
N LYS A 115 24.75 3.64 40.85
CA LYS A 115 26.19 3.41 40.87
C LYS A 115 26.96 4.55 41.54
N GLU A 116 26.51 5.79 41.41
CA GLU A 116 27.14 6.92 42.10
C GLU A 116 26.88 6.90 43.61
N GLN A 117 25.75 6.32 44.04
CA GLN A 117 25.39 6.19 45.46
C GLN A 117 25.90 4.89 46.11
N ILE A 118 26.41 3.94 45.32
CA ILE A 118 26.88 2.63 45.79
C ILE A 118 28.37 2.51 45.46
N GLN A 119 29.21 2.70 46.47
CA GLN A 119 30.62 2.30 46.41
C GLN A 119 30.66 0.77 46.26
N GLU A 120 31.17 0.25 45.15
CA GLU A 120 31.42 -1.20 45.02
C GLU A 120 32.39 -1.63 46.13
N PRO A 121 31.97 -2.51 47.05
CA PRO A 121 32.84 -2.96 48.13
C PRO A 121 34.00 -3.75 47.54
N THR A 122 35.20 -3.48 48.05
CA THR A 122 36.43 -4.14 47.59
C THR A 122 36.35 -5.64 47.89
N GLU A 123 36.91 -6.51 47.03
CA GLU A 123 36.90 -7.98 47.25
C GLU A 123 37.41 -8.37 48.66
N GLU A 124 38.35 -7.61 49.20
CA GLU A 124 38.89 -7.80 50.55
C GLU A 124 37.86 -7.55 51.67
N GLU A 125 36.98 -6.56 51.51
CA GLU A 125 35.90 -6.29 52.47
C GLU A 125 34.78 -7.31 52.38
N LEU A 126 34.42 -7.74 51.16
CA LEU A 126 33.45 -8.79 50.93
C LEU A 126 33.91 -10.11 51.53
N THR A 127 35.18 -10.49 51.33
CA THR A 127 35.75 -11.72 51.89
C THR A 127 35.86 -11.65 53.41
N CYS A 128 36.20 -10.50 53.99
CA CYS A 128 36.22 -10.31 55.44
C CYS A 128 34.81 -10.42 56.07
N GLN A 129 33.80 -9.82 55.44
CA GLN A 129 32.38 -9.92 55.85
C GLN A 129 31.85 -11.36 55.69
N LEU A 130 32.19 -12.03 54.59
CA LEU A 130 31.83 -13.44 54.36
C LEU A 130 32.39 -14.37 55.44
N HIS A 131 33.62 -14.12 55.86
CA HIS A 131 34.31 -14.91 56.89
C HIS A 131 33.80 -14.63 58.32
N GLN A 132 33.09 -13.52 58.52
CA GLN A 132 32.43 -13.17 59.79
C GLN A 132 31.04 -13.80 59.95
N HIS A 133 30.45 -14.37 58.90
CA HIS A 133 29.09 -14.91 58.97
C HIS A 133 29.06 -16.30 59.65
N PRO A 134 28.30 -16.49 60.76
CA PRO A 134 28.33 -17.70 61.58
C PRO A 134 27.82 -18.99 60.91
N HIS A 135 27.30 -18.90 59.68
CA HIS A 135 26.72 -20.03 58.94
C HIS A 135 27.38 -20.26 57.58
N LEU A 136 28.41 -19.50 57.21
CA LEU A 136 29.07 -19.60 55.91
C LEU A 136 30.48 -20.16 56.10
N HIS A 137 30.66 -21.45 55.83
CA HIS A 137 31.98 -22.08 55.80
C HIS A 137 32.51 -22.08 54.36
N LEU A 138 33.36 -21.12 54.00
CA LEU A 138 34.15 -21.19 52.77
C LEU A 138 35.40 -22.06 53.02
N HIS A 139 35.62 -23.04 52.15
CA HIS A 139 36.77 -23.96 52.14
C HIS A 139 37.79 -23.52 51.09
#